data_AF-A0AAW1ICE3-F1
#
_entry.id   AF-A0AAW1ICE3-F1
#
_cell.length_a   1.000
_cell.length_b   1.000
_cell.length_c   1.000
_cell.angle_alpha   90.00
_cell.angle_beta   90.00
_cell.angle_gamma   90.00
#
_symmetry.space_group_name_H-M   'P 1'
#
loop_
_entity.id
_entity.type
_entity.pdbx_description
1 polymer ?
#
loop_
_entity_poly.entity_id
_entity_poly.type
_entity_poly.pdbx_seq_one_letter_code
_entity_poly.pdbx_strand_id
1 'polypeptide(L)'
;MSVSDPLIKDIKGCILAFLEEIKINHCISDSNSILLLFCQCLEKILNLGLVPVYNTFGFCKYIDPWVWLEKIIHDKNADISYNYLHCVENIKLCRNVITNTGKLRLLIRLCLIHRCLHIPIEYLKNYKKLNVVYKENSIIGDEILCEIFLSVLRQCSKINFKLNANNTSFLDLSWSMPELIKLEYVPCETLGMTVSFAGEKAIIMSIQPNSVASECGKIEVGDVLDSLNGVQICAATKGRLRTIFKSCKGRPIVLTIIKAVYSDTRQIYLPIISLLRHVRLDPDVLKNRVDPHYTKTDDHISNKNNSSGTGLKVTYMGCVQVGSRGDVKQIDKAVSNFLAPAISLTCDDSFLYEKVKKVVSFELGELGVRCIDPISSEIILKHSYMEISACGSVSTLQNYFAYIAGDEYCNLAKNFTCYIFFTKNSDIAYTILQSIGQGFHRTHFAV
;
A
#
# COMPACT_ATOMS: atom_id res chain seq x y z
N MET A 1 20.99 -47.31 11.01
CA MET A 1 19.85 -46.40 11.25
C MET A 1 19.76 -45.45 10.07
N SER A 2 18.60 -45.32 9.44
CA SER A 2 18.44 -44.36 8.34
C SER A 2 18.49 -42.94 8.92
N VAL A 3 19.57 -42.21 8.63
CA VAL A 3 19.70 -40.80 8.97
C VAL A 3 18.64 -40.06 8.12
N SER A 4 17.51 -39.71 8.73
CA SER A 4 16.36 -39.14 8.02
C SER A 4 15.83 -37.93 8.76
N ASP A 5 15.83 -36.77 8.09
CA ASP A 5 15.26 -35.54 8.60
C ASP A 5 13.88 -35.27 7.95
N PRO A 6 12.84 -34.88 8.72
CA PRO A 6 11.52 -34.56 8.19
C PRO A 6 11.52 -33.51 7.08
N LEU A 7 12.30 -32.44 7.19
CA LEU A 7 12.34 -31.36 6.19
C LEU A 7 12.96 -31.83 4.88
N ILE A 8 13.95 -32.72 4.94
CA ILE A 8 14.49 -33.37 3.74
C ILE A 8 13.42 -34.26 3.08
N LYS A 9 12.59 -34.96 3.86
CA LYS A 9 11.47 -35.76 3.32
C LYS A 9 10.45 -34.85 2.62
N ASP A 10 10.11 -33.72 3.22
CA ASP A 10 9.16 -32.76 2.65
C ASP A 10 9.66 -32.19 1.31
N ILE A 11 10.94 -31.78 1.24
CA ILE A 11 11.55 -31.29 -0.02
C ILE A 11 11.60 -32.40 -1.08
N LYS A 12 11.95 -33.63 -0.70
CA LYS A 12 11.90 -34.78 -1.62
C LYS A 12 10.49 -35.00 -2.17
N GLY A 13 9.48 -34.93 -1.31
CA GLY A 13 8.07 -35.01 -1.70
C GLY A 13 7.69 -33.93 -2.71
N CYS A 14 8.10 -32.68 -2.46
CA CYS A 14 7.86 -31.57 -3.39
C CYS A 14 8.53 -31.81 -4.75
N ILE A 15 9.78 -32.27 -4.78
CA ILE A 15 10.51 -32.55 -6.03
C ILE A 15 9.85 -33.67 -6.82
N LEU A 16 9.41 -34.76 -6.15
CA LEU A 16 8.66 -35.82 -6.81
C LEU A 16 7.38 -35.29 -7.44
N ALA A 17 6.64 -34.45 -6.71
CA ALA A 17 5.41 -33.85 -7.23
C ALA A 17 5.69 -32.90 -8.43
N PHE A 18 6.77 -32.12 -8.40
CA PHE A 18 7.18 -31.32 -9.56
C PHE A 18 7.52 -32.20 -10.77
N LEU A 19 8.21 -33.32 -10.58
CA LEU A 19 8.56 -34.23 -11.66
C LEU A 19 7.33 -34.83 -12.33
N GLU A 20 6.28 -35.14 -11.56
CA GLU A 20 5.00 -35.58 -12.12
C GLU A 20 4.30 -34.45 -12.89
N GLU A 21 4.30 -33.24 -12.35
CA GLU A 21 3.62 -32.10 -12.99
C GLU A 21 4.28 -31.66 -14.29
N ILE A 22 5.61 -31.71 -14.38
CA ILE A 22 6.35 -31.34 -15.59
C ILE A 22 6.08 -32.31 -16.75
N LYS A 23 5.67 -33.55 -16.47
CA LYS A 23 5.21 -34.47 -17.53
C LYS A 23 3.97 -33.92 -18.25
N ILE A 24 3.17 -33.10 -17.57
CA ILE A 24 1.93 -32.51 -18.10
C ILE A 24 2.19 -31.08 -18.58
N ASN A 25 2.72 -30.21 -17.72
CA ASN A 25 2.80 -28.76 -17.95
C ASN A 25 4.17 -28.28 -18.48
N HIS A 26 5.14 -29.19 -18.67
CA HIS A 26 6.52 -28.95 -19.12
C HIS A 26 7.38 -27.97 -18.28
N CYS A 27 6.78 -27.20 -17.38
CA CYS A 27 7.45 -26.29 -16.47
C CYS A 27 6.61 -26.03 -15.22
N ILE A 28 7.27 -25.56 -14.15
CA ILE A 28 6.62 -25.10 -12.92
C ILE A 28 6.54 -23.58 -12.94
N SER A 29 5.36 -23.02 -12.63
CA SER A 29 5.11 -21.57 -12.61
C SER A 29 4.69 -21.08 -11.23
N ASP A 30 4.48 -19.76 -11.07
CA ASP A 30 4.12 -19.14 -9.78
C ASP A 30 2.74 -19.56 -9.24
N SER A 31 1.83 -20.06 -10.08
CA SER A 31 0.51 -20.54 -9.65
C SER A 31 0.55 -21.91 -8.97
N ASN A 32 1.70 -22.58 -8.99
CA ASN A 32 1.86 -23.90 -8.42
C ASN A 32 1.85 -23.87 -6.88
N SER A 33 0.93 -24.60 -6.25
CA SER A 33 0.81 -24.63 -4.79
C SER A 33 1.95 -25.40 -4.10
N ILE A 34 2.55 -26.39 -4.77
CA ILE A 34 3.71 -27.16 -4.25
C ILE A 34 4.96 -26.27 -4.21
N LEU A 35 5.10 -25.31 -5.14
CA LEU A 35 6.20 -24.34 -5.16
C LEU A 35 6.25 -23.51 -3.87
N LEU A 36 5.08 -23.10 -3.37
CA LEU A 36 4.98 -22.38 -2.11
C LEU A 36 5.53 -23.23 -0.95
N LEU A 37 5.09 -24.49 -0.84
CA LEU A 37 5.53 -25.42 0.20
C LEU A 37 7.03 -25.70 0.12
N PHE A 38 7.55 -25.95 -1.09
CA PHE A 38 8.97 -26.15 -1.33
C PHE A 38 9.80 -24.95 -0.86
N CYS A 39 9.43 -23.75 -1.28
CA CYS A 39 10.15 -22.52 -0.95
C CYS A 39 10.14 -22.22 0.56
N GLN A 40 9.00 -22.43 1.23
CA GLN A 40 8.89 -22.29 2.68
C GLN A 40 9.77 -23.31 3.42
N CYS A 41 9.75 -24.57 2.98
CA CYS A 41 10.56 -25.63 3.59
C CYS A 41 12.06 -25.35 3.40
N LEU A 42 12.46 -24.92 2.21
CA LEU A 42 13.84 -24.55 1.92
C LEU A 42 14.32 -23.34 2.73
N GLU A 43 13.51 -22.29 2.83
CA GLU A 43 13.81 -21.14 3.72
C GLU A 43 13.98 -21.61 5.17
N LYS A 44 13.14 -22.53 5.64
CA LYS A 44 13.26 -23.10 6.98
C LYS A 44 14.58 -23.85 7.17
N ILE A 45 14.98 -24.71 6.22
CA ILE A 45 16.27 -25.41 6.28
C ILE A 45 17.43 -24.41 6.34
N LEU A 46 17.42 -23.38 5.49
CA LEU A 46 18.49 -22.38 5.46
C LEU A 46 18.59 -21.55 6.74
N ASN A 47 17.49 -21.32 7.46
CA ASN A 47 17.49 -20.60 8.73
C ASN A 47 17.85 -21.49 9.93
N LEU A 48 17.69 -22.81 9.83
CA LEU A 48 17.92 -23.71 10.95
C LEU A 48 19.40 -23.95 11.20
N GLY A 49 19.81 -23.74 12.45
CA GLY A 49 21.14 -24.11 12.92
C GLY A 49 22.25 -23.13 12.56
N LEU A 50 21.96 -21.90 12.16
CA LEU A 50 22.99 -20.88 11.95
C LEU A 50 23.81 -20.64 13.23
N VAL A 51 25.13 -20.55 13.07
CA VAL A 51 26.07 -20.25 14.17
C VAL A 51 26.04 -18.74 14.44
N PRO A 52 25.84 -18.30 15.69
CA PRO A 52 25.92 -16.88 16.03
C PRO A 52 27.35 -16.38 15.87
N VAL A 53 27.51 -15.16 15.35
CA VAL A 53 28.84 -14.51 15.27
C VAL A 53 28.93 -13.40 16.29
N TYR A 54 30.01 -13.41 17.06
CA TYR A 54 30.32 -12.38 18.03
C TYR A 54 31.17 -11.30 17.36
N ASN A 55 30.81 -10.04 17.55
CA ASN A 55 31.67 -8.94 17.12
C ASN A 55 32.86 -8.77 18.07
N THR A 56 33.82 -7.92 17.70
CA THR A 56 35.02 -7.59 18.51
C THR A 56 34.69 -7.03 19.90
N PHE A 57 33.46 -6.54 20.11
CA PHE A 57 32.96 -6.03 21.38
C PHE A 57 32.16 -7.08 22.18
N GLY A 58 32.12 -8.34 21.74
CA GLY A 58 31.44 -9.43 22.43
C GLY A 58 29.91 -9.50 22.23
N PHE A 59 29.31 -8.63 21.41
CA PHE A 59 27.89 -8.71 21.10
C PHE A 59 27.61 -9.82 20.09
N CYS A 60 26.65 -10.67 20.44
CA CYS A 60 26.11 -11.71 19.56
C CYS A 60 25.28 -11.08 18.44
N LYS A 61 25.68 -11.33 17.18
CA LYS A 61 24.90 -10.98 16.00
C LYS A 61 24.40 -12.28 15.36
N TYR A 62 23.08 -12.45 15.33
CA TYR A 62 22.45 -13.50 14.53
C TYR A 62 22.67 -13.19 13.05
N ILE A 63 23.17 -14.18 12.32
CA ILE A 63 23.37 -14.08 10.87
C ILE A 63 22.08 -14.51 10.19
N ASP A 64 21.60 -13.73 9.23
CA ASP A 64 20.57 -14.16 8.28
C ASP A 64 21.23 -14.99 7.16
N PRO A 65 20.55 -16.00 6.59
CA PRO A 65 21.11 -16.81 5.51
C PRO A 65 21.60 -15.98 4.33
N TRP A 66 20.87 -14.92 3.97
CA TRP A 66 21.24 -14.00 2.89
C TRP A 66 22.67 -13.46 3.05
N VAL A 67 23.09 -13.12 4.27
CA VAL A 67 24.36 -12.43 4.51
C VAL A 67 25.56 -13.31 4.16
N TRP A 68 25.53 -14.61 4.46
CA TRP A 68 26.62 -15.50 4.09
C TRP A 68 26.52 -15.93 2.62
N LEU A 69 25.31 -16.12 2.10
CA LEU A 69 25.06 -16.43 0.69
C LEU A 69 25.61 -15.33 -0.24
N GLU A 70 25.36 -14.07 0.11
CA GLU A 70 25.90 -12.91 -0.62
C GLU A 70 27.44 -12.85 -0.57
N LYS A 71 28.07 -13.34 0.50
CA LYS A 71 29.54 -13.29 0.65
C LYS A 71 30.28 -14.31 -0.21
N ILE A 72 29.62 -15.39 -0.62
CA ILE A 72 30.24 -16.48 -1.40
C ILE A 72 30.93 -15.92 -2.63
N ILE A 73 30.27 -15.04 -3.38
CA ILE A 73 30.77 -14.48 -4.64
C ILE A 73 32.03 -13.61 -4.52
N HIS A 74 32.42 -13.23 -3.30
CA HIS A 74 33.65 -12.47 -3.04
C HIS A 74 34.84 -13.34 -2.64
N ASP A 75 34.63 -14.66 -2.51
CA ASP A 75 35.71 -15.59 -2.19
C ASP A 75 36.57 -15.87 -3.42
N LYS A 76 37.72 -15.19 -3.50
CA LYS A 76 38.68 -15.31 -4.61
C LYS A 76 39.27 -16.71 -4.76
N ASN A 77 39.21 -17.52 -3.71
CA ASN A 77 39.75 -18.89 -3.72
C ASN A 77 38.72 -19.90 -4.20
N ALA A 78 37.48 -19.46 -4.47
CA ALA A 78 36.38 -20.32 -4.84
C ALA A 78 35.98 -20.18 -6.30
N ASP A 79 35.86 -21.32 -6.98
CA ASP A 79 35.30 -21.36 -8.33
C ASP A 79 33.77 -21.46 -8.22
N ILE A 80 33.09 -20.34 -8.51
CA ILE A 80 31.65 -20.19 -8.31
C ILE A 80 30.99 -20.02 -9.67
N SER A 81 29.93 -20.81 -9.90
CA SER A 81 29.16 -20.76 -11.14
C SER A 81 28.69 -19.34 -11.48
N TYR A 82 28.91 -18.94 -12.73
CA TYR A 82 28.43 -17.66 -13.27
C TYR A 82 26.92 -17.46 -13.07
N ASN A 83 26.11 -18.53 -13.15
CA ASN A 83 24.68 -18.45 -12.91
C ASN A 83 24.36 -17.97 -11.48
N TYR A 84 25.09 -18.47 -10.48
CA TYR A 84 24.89 -18.06 -9.10
C TYR A 84 25.38 -16.62 -8.87
N LEU A 85 26.55 -16.27 -9.43
CA LEU A 85 27.08 -14.90 -9.41
C LEU A 85 26.04 -13.91 -9.96
N HIS A 86 25.47 -14.21 -11.13
CA HIS A 86 24.43 -13.39 -11.76
C HIS A 86 23.18 -13.24 -10.88
N CYS A 87 22.74 -14.31 -10.21
CA CYS A 87 21.61 -14.25 -9.29
C CYS A 87 21.86 -13.27 -8.14
N VAL A 88 23.04 -13.33 -7.51
CA VAL A 88 23.39 -12.46 -6.38
C VAL A 88 23.51 -11.00 -6.82
N GLU A 89 24.18 -10.73 -7.94
CA GLU A 89 24.34 -9.38 -8.47
C GLU A 89 22.99 -8.76 -8.87
N ASN A 90 22.08 -9.53 -9.48
CA ASN A 90 20.73 -9.06 -9.79
C ASN A 90 19.96 -8.60 -8.54
N ILE A 91 20.13 -9.27 -7.41
CA ILE A 91 19.46 -8.91 -6.16
C ILE A 91 20.03 -7.62 -5.59
N LYS A 92 21.34 -7.41 -5.68
CA LYS A 92 21.97 -6.15 -5.24
C LYS A 92 21.45 -4.94 -6.02
N LEU A 93 21.13 -5.14 -7.31
CA LEU A 93 20.51 -4.11 -8.14
C LEU A 93 19.01 -3.91 -7.86
N CYS A 94 18.35 -4.91 -7.26
CA CYS A 94 16.93 -4.88 -6.95
C CYS A 94 16.63 -3.97 -5.74
N ARG A 95 15.99 -2.84 -6.01
CA ARG A 95 15.59 -1.87 -4.96
C ARG A 95 14.22 -2.15 -4.34
N ASN A 96 13.47 -3.11 -4.89
CA ASN A 96 12.13 -3.47 -4.44
C ASN A 96 12.09 -4.34 -3.18
N VAL A 97 13.22 -4.99 -2.86
CA VAL A 97 13.32 -5.98 -1.80
C VAL A 97 14.33 -5.50 -0.78
N ILE A 98 13.85 -5.16 0.41
CA ILE A 98 14.61 -4.39 1.39
C ILE A 98 15.22 -5.32 2.45
N THR A 99 14.44 -6.27 2.95
CA THR A 99 14.83 -7.13 4.07
C THR A 99 15.77 -8.26 3.61
N ASN A 100 16.63 -8.74 4.51
CA ASN A 100 17.47 -9.92 4.23
C ASN A 100 16.62 -11.16 3.93
N THR A 101 15.49 -11.33 4.60
CA THR A 101 14.52 -12.40 4.33
C THR A 101 13.94 -12.28 2.91
N GLY A 102 13.48 -11.10 2.50
CA GLY A 102 13.00 -10.88 1.14
C GLY A 102 14.09 -11.15 0.10
N LYS A 103 15.34 -10.72 0.35
CA LYS A 103 16.48 -10.97 -0.55
C LYS A 103 16.80 -12.45 -0.65
N LEU A 104 16.74 -13.19 0.46
CA LEU A 104 16.86 -14.65 0.48
C LEU A 104 15.78 -15.32 -0.40
N ARG A 105 14.53 -14.88 -0.27
CA ARG A 105 13.41 -15.41 -1.07
C ARG A 105 13.62 -15.14 -2.56
N LEU A 106 14.05 -13.92 -2.91
CA LEU A 106 14.38 -13.58 -4.29
C LEU A 106 15.55 -14.43 -4.81
N LEU A 107 16.59 -14.66 -4.00
CA LEU A 107 17.71 -15.53 -4.35
C LEU A 107 17.25 -16.96 -4.64
N ILE A 108 16.44 -17.54 -3.77
CA ILE A 108 15.89 -18.88 -3.98
C ILE A 108 15.15 -18.94 -5.32
N ARG A 109 14.29 -17.96 -5.62
CA ARG A 109 13.55 -17.91 -6.89
C ARG A 109 14.47 -17.81 -8.11
N LEU A 110 15.45 -16.91 -8.08
CA LEU A 110 16.42 -16.77 -9.17
C LEU A 110 17.26 -18.05 -9.34
N CYS A 111 17.68 -18.67 -8.24
CA CYS A 111 18.41 -19.94 -8.28
C CYS A 111 17.58 -21.09 -8.84
N LEU A 112 16.25 -21.10 -8.65
CA LEU A 112 15.34 -22.06 -9.29
C LEU A 112 15.27 -21.83 -10.80
N ILE A 113 15.09 -20.57 -11.24
CA ILE A 113 15.07 -20.19 -12.66
C ILE A 113 16.39 -20.59 -13.35
N HIS A 114 17.52 -20.27 -12.71
CA HIS A 114 18.87 -20.51 -13.25
C HIS A 114 19.47 -21.86 -12.86
N ARG A 115 18.69 -22.73 -12.22
CA ARG A 115 19.05 -24.11 -11.86
C ARG A 115 20.37 -24.23 -11.07
N CYS A 116 20.67 -23.24 -10.22
CA CYS A 116 21.93 -23.14 -9.48
C CYS A 116 21.75 -23.19 -7.95
N LEU A 117 20.60 -23.68 -7.46
CA LEU A 117 20.29 -23.71 -6.03
C LEU A 117 21.25 -24.57 -5.19
N HIS A 118 21.88 -25.59 -5.78
CA HIS A 118 22.85 -26.45 -5.11
C HIS A 118 24.21 -25.78 -4.88
N ILE A 119 24.56 -24.76 -5.67
CA ILE A 119 25.90 -24.15 -5.71
C ILE A 119 26.36 -23.64 -4.34
N PRO A 120 25.54 -22.92 -3.54
CA PRO A 120 26.00 -22.41 -2.24
C PRO A 120 26.31 -23.51 -1.22
N ILE A 121 25.54 -24.60 -1.26
CA ILE A 121 25.70 -25.72 -0.34
C ILE A 121 26.92 -26.55 -0.75
N GLU A 122 27.13 -26.74 -2.06
CA GLU A 122 28.33 -27.37 -2.60
C GLU A 122 29.59 -26.58 -2.26
N TYR A 123 29.54 -25.25 -2.33
CA TYR A 123 30.60 -24.37 -1.86
C TYR A 123 30.94 -24.62 -0.37
N LEU A 124 29.93 -24.63 0.52
CA LEU A 124 30.21 -24.86 1.94
C LEU A 124 30.87 -26.23 2.18
N LYS A 125 30.44 -27.26 1.45
CA LYS A 125 31.01 -28.61 1.55
C LYS A 125 32.44 -28.67 1.02
N ASN A 126 32.67 -28.21 -0.21
CA ASN A 126 33.97 -28.32 -0.89
C ASN A 126 35.07 -27.54 -0.18
N TYR A 127 34.72 -26.39 0.40
CA TYR A 127 35.67 -25.55 1.13
C TYR A 127 35.67 -25.82 2.65
N LYS A 128 35.00 -26.88 3.12
CA LYS A 128 34.92 -27.30 4.53
C LYS A 128 34.45 -26.18 5.48
N LYS A 129 33.45 -25.39 5.03
CA LYS A 129 32.88 -24.25 5.75
C LYS A 129 31.52 -24.55 6.40
N LEU A 130 31.03 -25.79 6.37
CA LEU A 130 29.75 -26.18 6.95
C LEU A 130 29.63 -25.74 8.42
N ASN A 131 30.56 -26.18 9.26
CA ASN A 131 30.54 -25.92 10.71
C ASN A 131 30.96 -24.49 11.11
N VAL A 132 31.43 -23.70 10.14
CA VAL A 132 31.70 -22.27 10.33
C VAL A 132 30.38 -21.47 10.27
N VAL A 133 29.43 -21.94 9.46
CA VAL A 133 28.17 -21.23 9.18
C VAL A 133 26.99 -21.87 9.91
N TYR A 134 26.99 -23.19 10.05
CA TYR A 134 25.91 -23.99 10.63
C TYR A 134 26.40 -24.90 11.76
N LYS A 135 25.53 -25.22 12.72
CA LYS A 135 25.83 -26.16 13.80
C LYS A 135 25.83 -27.57 13.26
N GLU A 136 26.71 -28.41 13.81
CA GLU A 136 26.88 -29.82 13.43
C GLU A 136 25.58 -30.65 13.52
N ASN A 137 24.62 -30.26 14.36
CA ASN A 137 23.34 -30.95 14.50
C ASN A 137 22.23 -30.46 13.56
N SER A 138 22.56 -29.56 12.62
CA SER A 138 21.63 -29.04 11.62
C SER A 138 21.78 -29.77 10.29
N ILE A 139 20.77 -29.67 9.42
CA ILE A 139 20.78 -30.32 8.09
C ILE A 139 22.01 -29.92 7.26
N ILE A 140 22.43 -28.64 7.32
CA ILE A 140 23.58 -28.15 6.53
C ILE A 140 24.89 -28.41 7.28
N GLY A 141 24.93 -28.39 8.60
CA GLY A 141 26.15 -28.64 9.36
C GLY A 141 26.54 -30.12 9.47
N ASP A 142 25.57 -31.03 9.48
CA ASP A 142 25.83 -32.48 9.51
C ASP A 142 26.27 -32.97 8.12
N GLU A 143 27.44 -33.64 8.04
CA GLU A 143 28.02 -34.05 6.75
C GLU A 143 27.13 -35.01 5.95
N ILE A 144 26.41 -35.92 6.63
CA ILE A 144 25.57 -36.93 5.99
C ILE A 144 24.27 -36.30 5.51
N LEU A 145 23.59 -35.54 6.37
CA LEU A 145 22.36 -34.83 6.01
C LEU A 145 22.61 -33.78 4.93
N CYS A 146 23.73 -33.06 5.00
CA CYS A 146 24.12 -32.09 3.99
C CYS A 146 24.33 -32.75 2.63
N GLU A 147 24.94 -33.94 2.58
CA GLU A 147 25.13 -34.65 1.31
C GLU A 147 23.81 -35.15 0.71
N ILE A 148 22.90 -35.64 1.57
CA ILE A 148 21.56 -36.04 1.14
C ILE A 148 20.81 -34.81 0.61
N PHE A 149 20.86 -33.69 1.33
CA PHE A 149 20.21 -32.45 0.95
C PHE A 149 20.78 -31.89 -0.36
N LEU A 150 22.11 -31.87 -0.52
CA LEU A 150 22.78 -31.44 -1.75
C LEU A 150 22.37 -32.31 -2.95
N SER A 151 22.26 -33.63 -2.76
CA SER A 151 21.77 -34.55 -3.79
C SER A 151 20.34 -34.22 -4.21
N VAL A 152 19.48 -33.83 -3.27
CA VAL A 152 18.10 -33.40 -3.53
C VAL A 152 18.08 -32.08 -4.31
N LEU A 153 18.91 -31.09 -3.96
CA LEU A 153 19.03 -29.83 -4.70
C LEU A 153 19.55 -30.03 -6.13
N ARG A 154 20.44 -31.01 -6.35
CA ARG A 154 20.92 -31.40 -7.70
C ARG A 154 19.82 -32.06 -8.55
N GLN A 155 18.85 -32.75 -7.95
CA GLN A 155 17.65 -33.19 -8.69
C GLN A 155 16.75 -31.99 -9.00
N CYS A 156 16.61 -31.05 -8.07
CA CYS A 156 15.84 -29.82 -8.30
C CYS A 156 16.39 -29.01 -9.48
N SER A 157 17.71 -28.95 -9.69
CA SER A 157 18.29 -28.26 -10.86
C SER A 157 17.96 -28.90 -12.21
N LYS A 158 17.36 -30.08 -12.25
CA LYS A 158 16.87 -30.69 -13.51
C LYS A 158 15.47 -30.20 -13.88
N ILE A 159 14.77 -29.55 -12.96
CA ILE A 159 13.41 -29.05 -13.16
C ILE A 159 13.44 -27.71 -13.89
N ASN A 160 12.48 -27.53 -14.81
CA ASN A 160 12.30 -26.28 -15.51
C ASN A 160 11.31 -25.36 -14.77
N PHE A 161 11.82 -24.29 -14.16
CA PHE A 161 11.01 -23.27 -13.50
C PHE A 161 10.85 -22.04 -14.39
N LYS A 162 9.61 -21.62 -14.64
CA LYS A 162 9.26 -20.40 -15.37
C LYS A 162 8.53 -19.44 -14.43
N LEU A 163 9.30 -18.82 -13.54
CA LEU A 163 8.80 -17.89 -12.52
C LEU A 163 8.91 -16.44 -12.99
N ASN A 164 8.00 -15.59 -12.55
CA ASN A 164 8.04 -14.16 -12.79
C ASN A 164 9.07 -13.49 -11.87
N ALA A 165 10.25 -13.18 -12.42
CA ALA A 165 11.34 -12.52 -11.71
C ALA A 165 11.03 -11.06 -11.33
N ASN A 166 10.03 -10.43 -11.97
CA ASN A 166 9.65 -9.05 -11.67
C ASN A 166 8.65 -8.96 -10.51
N ASN A 167 7.93 -10.05 -10.20
CA ASN A 167 7.01 -10.09 -9.07
C ASN A 167 7.77 -10.24 -7.74
N THR A 168 8.28 -9.10 -7.25
CA THR A 168 9.20 -9.04 -6.11
C THR A 168 8.65 -8.24 -4.93
N SER A 169 7.62 -7.42 -5.17
CA SER A 169 7.15 -6.40 -4.25
C SER A 169 6.74 -6.92 -2.87
N PHE A 170 6.20 -8.14 -2.79
CA PHE A 170 5.73 -8.73 -1.54
C PHE A 170 6.68 -9.75 -0.91
N LEU A 171 7.86 -9.98 -1.49
CA LEU A 171 8.80 -10.98 -0.97
C LEU A 171 9.29 -10.65 0.45
N ASP A 172 9.37 -9.38 0.83
CA ASP A 172 9.66 -8.96 2.20
C ASP A 172 8.59 -9.42 3.21
N LEU A 173 7.34 -9.59 2.76
CA LEU A 173 6.20 -9.92 3.62
C LEU A 173 5.84 -11.40 3.57
N SER A 174 5.83 -12.02 2.39
CA SER A 174 5.31 -13.38 2.21
C SER A 174 5.93 -14.11 1.02
N TRP A 175 5.88 -15.44 1.07
CA TRP A 175 6.11 -16.31 -0.09
C TRP A 175 4.92 -16.40 -1.04
N SER A 176 3.71 -16.12 -0.53
CA SER A 176 2.50 -16.13 -1.35
C SER A 176 2.61 -15.03 -2.40
N MET A 177 2.46 -15.40 -3.68
CA MET A 177 2.61 -14.46 -4.78
C MET A 177 1.29 -13.81 -5.14
N PRO A 178 1.24 -12.47 -5.23
CA PRO A 178 0.05 -11.80 -5.69
C PRO A 178 -0.04 -11.88 -7.21
N GLU A 179 -1.25 -11.69 -7.74
CA GLU A 179 -1.45 -11.46 -9.16
C GLU A 179 -0.89 -10.08 -9.54
N LEU A 180 -0.07 -10.06 -10.60
CA LEU A 180 0.60 -8.86 -11.11
C LEU A 180 0.12 -8.61 -12.53
N ILE A 181 -0.43 -7.41 -12.76
CA ILE A 181 -0.96 -6.98 -14.05
C ILE A 181 -0.12 -5.81 -14.56
N LYS A 182 0.35 -5.92 -15.80
CA LYS A 182 0.97 -4.80 -16.52
C LYS A 182 -0.05 -4.18 -17.47
N LEU A 183 -0.27 -2.87 -17.33
CA LEU A 183 -1.22 -2.12 -18.13
C LEU A 183 -0.49 -1.03 -18.91
N GLU A 184 -1.02 -0.71 -20.09
CA GLU A 184 -0.56 0.38 -20.93
C GLU A 184 -1.77 1.23 -21.31
N TYR A 185 -1.65 2.53 -21.09
CA TYR A 185 -2.68 3.52 -21.38
C TYR A 185 -2.17 4.57 -22.35
N VAL A 186 -3.10 5.23 -23.03
CA VAL A 186 -2.79 6.40 -23.88
C VAL A 186 -2.15 7.51 -23.05
N PRO A 187 -1.32 8.38 -23.66
CA PRO A 187 -0.81 9.56 -22.99
C PRO A 187 -1.96 10.43 -22.47
N CYS A 188 -1.96 10.76 -21.18
CA CYS A 188 -2.97 11.63 -20.57
C CYS A 188 -2.36 12.56 -19.52
N GLU A 189 -3.09 13.61 -19.16
CA GLU A 189 -2.66 14.54 -18.10
C GLU A 189 -2.95 14.03 -16.69
N THR A 190 -3.97 13.18 -16.57
CA THR A 190 -4.39 12.54 -15.33
C THR A 190 -4.95 11.15 -15.60
N LEU A 191 -4.55 10.16 -14.80
CA LEU A 191 -5.14 8.83 -14.85
C LEU A 191 -6.54 8.77 -14.22
N GLY A 192 -6.86 9.70 -13.30
CA GLY A 192 -8.10 9.66 -12.53
C GLY A 192 -8.10 8.57 -11.45
N MET A 193 -6.96 8.31 -10.82
CA MET A 193 -6.87 7.46 -9.62
C MET A 193 -6.19 8.22 -8.48
N THR A 194 -6.56 7.92 -7.24
CA THR A 194 -5.86 8.42 -6.05
C THR A 194 -5.18 7.27 -5.33
N VAL A 195 -4.01 7.55 -4.74
CA VAL A 195 -3.23 6.55 -3.98
C VAL A 195 -2.89 7.07 -2.58
N SER A 196 -2.86 6.16 -1.61
CA SER A 196 -2.36 6.40 -0.26
C SER A 196 -1.22 5.43 0.06
N PHE A 197 -0.25 5.85 0.86
CA PHE A 197 0.92 5.04 1.18
C PHE A 197 0.74 4.30 2.50
N ALA A 198 0.85 2.97 2.45
CA ALA A 198 1.01 2.09 3.61
C ALA A 198 2.47 1.64 3.68
N GLY A 199 3.30 2.37 4.43
CA GLY A 199 4.75 2.17 4.40
C GLY A 199 5.31 2.34 2.99
N GLU A 200 5.95 1.30 2.46
CA GLU A 200 6.57 1.30 1.13
C GLU A 200 5.62 1.01 -0.05
N LYS A 201 4.30 0.86 0.21
CA LYS A 201 3.32 0.46 -0.82
C LYS A 201 2.29 1.55 -1.08
N ALA A 202 2.03 1.86 -2.35
CA ALA A 202 0.99 2.80 -2.77
C ALA A 202 -0.33 2.07 -3.08
N ILE A 203 -1.30 2.17 -2.17
CA ILE A 203 -2.63 1.56 -2.27
C ILE A 203 -3.58 2.50 -3.00
N ILE A 204 -4.31 1.99 -3.99
CA ILE A 204 -5.31 2.73 -4.75
C ILE A 204 -6.56 2.92 -3.90
N MET A 205 -6.91 4.17 -3.63
CA MET A 205 -7.99 4.55 -2.71
C MET A 205 -9.29 4.89 -3.44
N SER A 206 -9.19 5.47 -4.63
CA SER A 206 -10.35 5.78 -5.47
C SER A 206 -9.97 5.78 -6.95
N ILE A 207 -10.96 5.49 -7.77
CA ILE A 207 -10.87 5.55 -9.24
C ILE A 207 -12.04 6.42 -9.68
N GLN A 208 -11.74 7.47 -10.44
CA GLN A 208 -12.72 8.40 -10.97
C GLN A 208 -13.51 7.71 -12.10
N PRO A 209 -14.85 7.78 -12.10
CA PRO A 209 -15.65 7.28 -13.20
C PRO A 209 -15.29 7.98 -14.52
N ASN A 210 -15.31 7.23 -15.63
CA ASN A 210 -14.97 7.72 -16.98
C ASN A 210 -13.55 8.31 -17.09
N SER A 211 -12.64 7.94 -16.19
CA SER A 211 -11.22 8.28 -16.30
C SER A 211 -10.45 7.18 -17.03
N VAL A 212 -9.24 7.53 -17.48
CA VAL A 212 -8.32 6.58 -18.14
C VAL A 212 -8.08 5.33 -17.28
N ALA A 213 -7.92 5.47 -15.96
CA ALA A 213 -7.77 4.34 -15.06
C ALA A 213 -9.00 3.41 -15.01
N SER A 214 -10.20 3.95 -15.25
CA SER A 214 -11.45 3.18 -15.22
C SER A 214 -11.77 2.47 -16.54
N GLU A 215 -11.20 2.89 -17.67
CA GLU A 215 -11.60 2.43 -19.02
C GLU A 215 -11.51 0.92 -19.21
N CYS A 216 -10.47 0.28 -18.68
CA CYS A 216 -10.28 -1.16 -18.89
C CYS A 216 -10.92 -2.03 -17.79
N GLY A 217 -11.44 -1.43 -16.70
CA GLY A 217 -12.03 -2.15 -15.58
C GLY A 217 -11.11 -3.12 -14.82
N LYS A 218 -9.79 -3.10 -15.07
CA LYS A 218 -8.83 -4.05 -14.45
C LYS A 218 -8.24 -3.55 -13.14
N ILE A 219 -8.30 -2.23 -12.91
CA ILE A 219 -7.82 -1.59 -11.70
C ILE A 219 -9.00 -1.45 -10.74
N GLU A 220 -8.82 -1.88 -9.50
CA GLU A 220 -9.84 -1.81 -8.46
C GLU A 220 -9.29 -1.07 -7.23
N VAL A 221 -10.18 -0.40 -6.48
CA VAL A 221 -9.80 0.18 -5.17
C VAL A 221 -9.32 -0.93 -4.26
N GLY A 222 -8.19 -0.71 -3.60
CA GLY A 222 -7.47 -1.69 -2.78
C GLY A 222 -6.21 -2.23 -3.45
N ASP A 223 -6.13 -2.21 -4.78
CA ASP A 223 -4.94 -2.65 -5.52
C ASP A 223 -3.70 -1.79 -5.20
N VAL A 224 -2.50 -2.35 -5.43
CA VAL A 224 -1.23 -1.63 -5.24
C VAL A 224 -0.72 -1.13 -6.59
N LEU A 225 -0.40 0.16 -6.66
CA LEU A 225 0.40 0.72 -7.74
C LEU A 225 1.88 0.44 -7.45
N ASP A 226 2.45 -0.56 -8.12
CA ASP A 226 3.82 -1.04 -7.89
C ASP A 226 4.87 -0.26 -8.70
N SER A 227 4.57 0.03 -9.97
CA SER A 227 5.43 0.88 -10.79
C SER A 227 4.65 1.72 -11.81
N LEU A 228 5.23 2.85 -12.16
CA LEU A 228 4.74 3.81 -13.14
C LEU A 228 5.90 4.17 -14.08
N ASN A 229 5.73 3.92 -15.38
CA ASN A 229 6.72 4.19 -16.44
C ASN A 229 8.10 3.61 -16.14
N GLY A 230 8.14 2.41 -15.56
CA GLY A 230 9.38 1.73 -15.17
C GLY A 230 10.01 2.24 -13.87
N VAL A 231 9.41 3.24 -13.22
CA VAL A 231 9.83 3.73 -11.91
C VAL A 231 8.99 3.05 -10.82
N GLN A 232 9.66 2.40 -9.87
CA GLN A 232 9.03 1.77 -8.72
C GLN A 232 8.39 2.81 -7.81
N ILE A 233 7.17 2.54 -7.35
CA ILE A 233 6.45 3.43 -6.45
C ILE A 233 6.60 2.95 -5.00
N CYS A 234 7.37 3.71 -4.24
CA CYS A 234 7.65 3.48 -2.82
C CYS A 234 7.57 4.79 -2.02
N ALA A 235 7.80 4.75 -0.71
CA ALA A 235 7.65 5.92 0.17
C ALA A 235 8.51 7.11 -0.30
N ALA A 236 9.72 6.84 -0.80
CA ALA A 236 10.64 7.85 -1.32
C ALA A 236 10.12 8.56 -2.59
N THR A 237 9.20 7.94 -3.33
CA THR A 237 8.60 8.51 -4.55
C THR A 237 7.29 9.25 -4.30
N LYS A 238 6.73 9.20 -3.09
CA LYS A 238 5.43 9.80 -2.72
C LYS A 238 5.30 11.27 -3.17
N GLY A 239 6.30 12.10 -2.88
CA GLY A 239 6.31 13.51 -3.28
C GLY A 239 6.64 13.78 -4.75
N ARG A 240 7.08 12.75 -5.48
CA ARG A 240 7.55 12.84 -6.88
C ARG A 240 6.63 12.15 -7.87
N LEU A 241 5.54 11.51 -7.43
CA LEU A 241 4.59 10.81 -8.30
C LEU A 241 4.12 11.65 -9.47
N ARG A 242 3.76 12.92 -9.24
CA ARG A 242 3.35 13.84 -10.30
C ARG A 242 4.47 14.10 -11.32
N THR A 243 5.72 14.17 -10.86
CA THR A 243 6.89 14.36 -11.72
C THR A 243 7.20 13.10 -12.51
N ILE A 244 7.13 11.92 -11.89
CA ILE A 244 7.30 10.60 -12.54
C ILE A 244 6.21 10.37 -13.60
N PHE A 245 5.00 10.82 -13.32
CA PHE A 245 3.91 10.80 -14.28
C PHE A 245 4.20 11.74 -15.47
N LYS A 246 4.58 13.00 -15.18
CA LYS A 246 4.86 14.02 -16.20
C LYS A 246 6.14 13.75 -17.02
N SER A 247 7.09 12.96 -16.52
CA SER A 247 8.35 12.69 -17.24
C SER A 247 8.17 11.92 -18.54
N CYS A 248 6.97 11.37 -18.79
CA CYS A 248 6.63 10.64 -20.02
C CYS A 248 5.57 11.36 -20.86
N LYS A 249 5.54 12.70 -20.84
CA LYS A 249 4.58 13.49 -21.63
C LYS A 249 4.63 13.10 -23.11
N GLY A 250 3.49 12.74 -23.69
CA GLY A 250 3.37 12.31 -25.08
C GLY A 250 3.77 10.85 -25.36
N ARG A 251 4.06 10.04 -24.34
CA ARG A 251 4.32 8.59 -24.46
C ARG A 251 3.24 7.77 -23.74
N PRO A 252 3.01 6.51 -24.14
CA PRO A 252 2.10 5.62 -23.42
C PRO A 252 2.48 5.51 -21.94
N ILE A 253 1.47 5.47 -21.08
CA ILE A 253 1.64 5.35 -19.64
C ILE A 253 1.62 3.86 -19.30
N VAL A 254 2.71 3.35 -18.75
CA VAL A 254 2.84 1.93 -18.39
C VAL A 254 2.75 1.80 -16.87
N LEU A 255 1.80 0.99 -16.41
CA LEU A 255 1.58 0.71 -14.99
C LEU A 255 1.86 -0.76 -14.69
N THR A 256 2.40 -1.02 -13.52
CA THR A 256 2.35 -2.36 -12.91
C THR A 256 1.48 -2.29 -11.68
N ILE A 257 0.42 -3.09 -11.68
CA ILE A 257 -0.57 -3.18 -10.62
C ILE A 257 -0.45 -4.55 -9.95
N ILE A 258 -0.48 -4.56 -8.63
CA ILE A 258 -0.59 -5.80 -7.85
C ILE A 258 -2.00 -5.87 -7.31
N LYS A 259 -2.68 -6.97 -7.60
CA LYS A 259 -4.08 -7.16 -7.25
C LYS A 259 -4.26 -7.44 -5.76
N ALA A 260 -5.18 -6.71 -5.14
CA ALA A 260 -5.61 -6.97 -3.77
C ALA A 260 -6.52 -8.20 -3.67
N VAL A 261 -7.28 -8.44 -4.74
CA VAL A 261 -8.21 -9.55 -4.90
C VAL A 261 -7.82 -10.29 -6.17
N TYR A 262 -7.62 -11.60 -6.08
CA TYR A 262 -7.33 -12.43 -7.25
C TYR A 262 -8.50 -12.40 -8.23
N SER A 263 -8.22 -12.18 -9.51
CA SER A 263 -9.24 -12.01 -10.55
C SER A 263 -10.08 -13.28 -10.77
N ASP A 264 -9.48 -14.45 -10.57
CA ASP A 264 -10.07 -15.77 -10.82
C ASP A 264 -10.92 -16.30 -9.66
N THR A 265 -10.39 -16.23 -8.45
CA THR A 265 -11.01 -16.80 -7.24
C THR A 265 -11.80 -15.78 -6.44
N ARG A 266 -11.63 -14.48 -6.74
CA ARG A 266 -12.15 -13.36 -5.95
C ARG A 266 -11.75 -13.39 -4.47
N GLN A 267 -10.69 -14.12 -4.15
CA GLN A 267 -10.14 -14.16 -2.80
C GLN A 267 -9.18 -13.00 -2.58
N ILE A 268 -9.17 -12.46 -1.35
CA ILE A 268 -8.19 -11.45 -0.96
C ILE A 268 -6.81 -12.07 -0.86
N TYR A 269 -5.83 -11.39 -1.43
CA TYR A 269 -4.42 -11.67 -1.21
C TYR A 269 -4.04 -11.34 0.24
N LEU A 270 -4.03 -12.35 1.11
CA LEU A 270 -3.92 -12.18 2.57
C LEU A 270 -2.81 -11.22 3.04
N PRO A 271 -1.58 -11.23 2.46
CA PRO A 271 -0.52 -10.32 2.88
C PRO A 271 -0.85 -8.83 2.71
N ILE A 272 -1.84 -8.46 1.89
CA ILE A 272 -2.26 -7.06 1.72
C ILE A 272 -3.12 -6.53 2.87
N ILE A 273 -3.72 -7.41 3.69
CA ILE A 273 -4.71 -7.03 4.71
C ILE A 273 -4.14 -5.99 5.69
N SER A 274 -2.89 -6.16 6.12
CA SER A 274 -2.24 -5.21 7.04
C SER A 274 -2.05 -3.84 6.41
N LEU A 275 -1.77 -3.79 5.10
CA LEU A 275 -1.61 -2.55 4.33
C LEU A 275 -2.95 -1.84 4.16
N LEU A 276 -4.02 -2.58 3.82
CA LEU A 276 -5.37 -2.04 3.70
C LEU A 276 -5.86 -1.40 5.00
N ARG A 277 -5.65 -2.11 6.13
CA ARG A 277 -5.98 -1.59 7.47
C ARG A 277 -5.19 -0.32 7.81
N HIS A 278 -3.93 -0.22 7.40
CA HIS A 278 -3.11 0.97 7.62
C HIS A 278 -3.71 2.21 6.92
N VAL A 279 -4.24 2.04 5.71
CA VAL A 279 -4.91 3.13 4.97
C VAL A 279 -6.41 3.26 5.26
N ARG A 280 -6.91 2.54 6.28
CA ARG A 280 -8.33 2.51 6.70
C ARG A 280 -9.29 2.08 5.58
N LEU A 281 -8.81 1.22 4.66
CA LEU A 281 -9.69 0.48 3.75
C LEU A 281 -10.12 -0.81 4.44
N ASP A 282 -11.43 -0.99 4.58
CA ASP A 282 -11.99 -2.22 5.12
C ASP A 282 -11.82 -3.37 4.10
N PRO A 283 -11.06 -4.43 4.43
CA PRO A 283 -10.90 -5.58 3.54
C PRO A 283 -12.23 -6.26 3.21
N ASP A 284 -13.23 -6.21 4.09
CA ASP A 284 -14.50 -6.91 3.85
C ASP A 284 -15.35 -6.20 2.78
N VAL A 285 -15.16 -4.88 2.61
CA VAL A 285 -15.74 -4.12 1.49
C VAL A 285 -15.18 -4.56 0.13
N LEU A 286 -13.95 -5.08 0.10
CA LEU A 286 -13.34 -5.60 -1.13
C LEU A 286 -13.84 -7.00 -1.50
N LYS A 287 -14.18 -7.83 -0.51
CA LYS A 287 -14.75 -9.19 -0.73
C LYS A 287 -16.17 -9.14 -1.30
N ASN A 288 -16.96 -8.15 -0.89
CA ASN A 288 -18.39 -8.08 -1.22
C ASN A 288 -18.67 -7.46 -2.60
N ARG A 289 -17.63 -7.16 -3.39
CA ARG A 289 -17.77 -6.72 -4.79
C ARG A 289 -17.98 -7.94 -5.69
N VAL A 290 -19.16 -8.56 -5.59
CA VAL A 290 -19.61 -9.58 -6.54
C VAL A 290 -20.42 -8.89 -7.64
N ASP A 291 -19.94 -9.12 -8.87
CA ASP A 291 -20.48 -8.82 -10.22
C ASP A 291 -20.24 -7.44 -10.90
N PRO A 292 -19.68 -7.43 -12.15
CA PRO A 292 -19.57 -6.23 -13.00
C PRO A 292 -20.84 -5.90 -13.82
N HIS A 293 -21.96 -6.60 -13.63
CA HIS A 293 -23.23 -6.29 -14.28
C HIS A 293 -24.30 -5.87 -13.26
N TYR A 294 -24.22 -4.63 -12.78
CA TYR A 294 -25.41 -3.91 -12.32
C TYR A 294 -25.87 -2.94 -13.42
N THR A 295 -26.29 -3.51 -14.55
CA THR A 295 -27.34 -2.88 -15.35
C THR A 295 -28.66 -3.08 -14.63
N LYS A 296 -29.33 -1.95 -14.39
CA LYS A 296 -30.72 -1.81 -13.96
C LYS A 296 -31.61 -3.01 -14.28
N THR A 297 -32.30 -3.53 -13.27
CA THR A 297 -33.67 -4.02 -13.43
C THR A 297 -34.52 -3.50 -12.30
N ASP A 298 -35.59 -2.83 -12.69
CA ASP A 298 -36.68 -2.33 -11.89
C ASP A 298 -37.29 -3.44 -11.04
N ASP A 299 -37.41 -3.21 -9.73
CA ASP A 299 -38.53 -3.72 -8.95
C ASP A 299 -39.37 -2.51 -8.51
N HIS A 300 -40.41 -2.28 -9.28
CA HIS A 300 -41.50 -1.37 -8.99
C HIS A 300 -42.22 -1.82 -7.70
N ILE A 301 -42.00 -1.13 -6.57
CA ILE A 301 -43.11 -0.84 -5.64
C ILE A 301 -43.00 0.63 -5.15
N SER A 302 -43.96 1.41 -5.66
CA SER A 302 -44.49 2.68 -5.16
C SER A 302 -43.66 3.96 -5.36
N ASN A 303 -44.03 4.65 -6.44
CA ASN A 303 -44.05 6.10 -6.54
C ASN A 303 -44.43 6.77 -5.21
N LYS A 304 -43.46 7.46 -4.61
CA LYS A 304 -43.70 8.78 -3.97
C LYS A 304 -42.53 9.69 -4.33
N ASN A 305 -42.76 10.53 -5.33
CA ASN A 305 -42.12 11.84 -5.40
C ASN A 305 -42.36 12.54 -4.05
N ASN A 306 -41.27 12.90 -3.37
CA ASN A 306 -41.08 14.18 -2.65
C ASN A 306 -39.73 14.20 -1.92
N SER A 307 -38.80 15.01 -2.42
CA SER A 307 -37.73 15.75 -1.71
C SER A 307 -37.22 15.23 -0.35
N SER A 308 -36.00 14.67 -0.30
CA SER A 308 -35.12 14.55 0.90
C SER A 308 -33.75 14.06 0.41
N GLY A 309 -32.67 14.84 0.29
CA GLY A 309 -31.91 15.49 1.36
C GLY A 309 -30.52 14.83 1.44
N THR A 310 -29.62 15.11 0.50
CA THR A 310 -28.32 14.43 0.30
C THR A 310 -27.17 14.96 1.19
N GLY A 311 -27.45 15.85 2.14
CA GLY A 311 -26.43 16.45 3.01
C GLY A 311 -26.22 15.71 4.34
N LEU A 312 -25.01 15.83 4.86
CA LEU A 312 -24.61 15.26 6.15
C LEU A 312 -25.21 16.08 7.29
N LYS A 313 -25.93 15.44 8.20
CA LYS A 313 -26.58 16.13 9.33
C LYS A 313 -25.54 16.54 10.38
N VAL A 314 -25.32 17.84 10.53
CA VAL A 314 -24.40 18.44 11.52
C VAL A 314 -25.07 19.61 12.24
N THR A 315 -24.46 20.11 13.30
CA THR A 315 -24.94 21.32 13.99
C THR A 315 -24.05 22.50 13.62
N TYR A 316 -24.61 23.50 12.95
CA TYR A 316 -23.96 24.80 12.78
C TYR A 316 -23.96 25.53 14.12
N MET A 317 -22.78 25.76 14.67
CA MET A 317 -22.63 26.35 16.00
C MET A 317 -22.64 27.87 15.94
N GLY A 318 -22.07 28.45 14.87
CA GLY A 318 -21.94 29.89 14.70
C GLY A 318 -20.68 30.25 13.91
N CYS A 319 -20.31 31.52 13.93
CA CYS A 319 -19.12 32.02 13.23
C CYS A 319 -18.32 33.03 14.07
N VAL A 320 -17.05 33.22 13.69
CA VAL A 320 -16.11 34.17 14.31
C VAL A 320 -15.40 34.94 13.21
N GLN A 321 -15.44 36.28 13.28
CA GLN A 321 -14.68 37.14 12.36
C GLN A 321 -13.18 37.05 12.64
N VAL A 322 -12.38 36.53 11.71
CA VAL A 322 -10.92 36.37 11.89
C VAL A 322 -10.09 37.47 11.22
N GLY A 323 -10.76 38.50 10.67
CA GLY A 323 -10.13 39.68 10.06
C GLY A 323 -9.37 39.31 8.79
N SER A 324 -8.20 39.92 8.56
CA SER A 324 -7.43 39.72 7.32
C SER A 324 -6.63 38.41 7.25
N ARG A 325 -6.80 37.49 8.21
CA ARG A 325 -6.01 36.24 8.29
C ARG A 325 -6.91 35.04 7.99
N GLY A 326 -6.77 34.48 6.80
CA GLY A 326 -7.55 33.32 6.33
C GLY A 326 -6.89 31.95 6.55
N ASP A 327 -5.81 31.87 7.32
CA ASP A 327 -5.00 30.65 7.42
C ASP A 327 -5.53 29.66 8.48
N VAL A 328 -5.17 28.38 8.32
CA VAL A 328 -5.65 27.28 9.18
C VAL A 328 -5.34 27.48 10.67
N LYS A 329 -4.31 28.26 11.05
CA LYS A 329 -3.99 28.51 12.46
C LYS A 329 -5.05 29.36 13.15
N GLN A 330 -5.87 30.11 12.40
CA GLN A 330 -6.97 30.87 13.00
C GLN A 330 -8.13 29.97 13.46
N ILE A 331 -8.24 28.73 12.93
CA ILE A 331 -9.31 27.80 13.30
C ILE A 331 -9.21 27.43 14.79
N ASP A 332 -8.01 27.05 15.26
CA ASP A 332 -7.79 26.69 16.67
C ASP A 332 -8.08 27.86 17.62
N LYS A 333 -7.63 29.07 17.26
CA LYS A 333 -7.89 30.30 18.05
C LYS A 333 -9.39 30.63 18.06
N ALA A 334 -10.05 30.58 16.90
CA ALA A 334 -11.48 30.90 16.77
C ALA A 334 -12.36 29.91 17.54
N VAL A 335 -12.12 28.61 17.41
CA VAL A 335 -12.91 27.58 18.10
C VAL A 335 -12.66 27.62 19.61
N SER A 336 -11.42 27.80 20.06
CA SER A 336 -11.10 27.90 21.49
C SER A 336 -11.76 29.11 22.14
N ASN A 337 -11.72 30.28 21.48
CA ASN A 337 -12.37 31.50 21.96
C ASN A 337 -13.89 31.39 21.92
N PHE A 338 -14.46 30.76 20.88
CA PHE A 338 -15.89 30.55 20.74
C PHE A 338 -16.46 29.67 21.87
N LEU A 339 -15.67 28.71 22.35
CA LEU A 339 -16.04 27.78 23.42
C LEU A 339 -15.66 28.27 24.83
N ALA A 340 -14.89 29.36 24.95
CA ALA A 340 -14.47 29.90 26.24
C ALA A 340 -15.67 30.39 27.08
N PRO A 341 -15.67 30.18 28.41
CA PRO A 341 -16.69 30.73 29.30
C PRO A 341 -16.57 32.27 29.35
N ALA A 342 -17.73 32.95 29.41
CA ALA A 342 -17.89 34.40 29.23
C ALA A 342 -17.15 35.32 30.24
N ILE A 343 -16.35 34.76 31.15
CA ILE A 343 -15.71 35.45 32.28
C ILE A 343 -14.28 35.95 31.93
N SER A 344 -13.75 35.62 30.74
CA SER A 344 -12.35 35.90 30.36
C SER A 344 -12.15 36.98 29.28
N LEU A 345 -13.15 37.82 29.00
CA LEU A 345 -13.01 38.95 28.07
C LEU A 345 -12.43 40.16 28.82
N THR A 346 -11.11 40.22 28.92
CA THR A 346 -10.42 41.50 29.11
C THR A 346 -10.34 42.20 27.76
N CYS A 347 -10.74 43.46 27.78
CA CYS A 347 -10.80 44.43 26.68
C CYS A 347 -9.48 44.47 25.88
N ASP A 348 -9.55 44.05 24.61
CA ASP A 348 -8.95 44.73 23.43
C ASP A 348 -9.01 43.88 22.13
N ASP A 349 -9.34 42.59 22.21
CA ASP A 349 -9.56 41.71 21.04
C ASP A 349 -11.06 41.37 20.89
N SER A 350 -11.89 42.34 20.49
CA SER A 350 -13.32 42.10 20.20
C SER A 350 -13.48 41.33 18.88
N PHE A 351 -13.19 40.03 18.88
CA PHE A 351 -13.63 39.13 17.82
C PHE A 351 -15.17 39.12 17.83
N LEU A 352 -15.79 39.74 16.82
CA LEU A 352 -17.24 39.65 16.62
C LEU A 352 -17.58 38.19 16.31
N TYR A 353 -18.26 37.51 17.23
CA TYR A 353 -18.73 36.14 17.05
C TYR A 353 -20.24 36.04 17.22
N GLU A 354 -20.85 35.15 16.45
CA GLU A 354 -22.28 34.88 16.48
C GLU A 354 -22.51 33.43 16.93
N LYS A 355 -23.40 33.19 17.91
CA LYS A 355 -23.78 31.85 18.38
C LYS A 355 -25.22 31.54 17.95
N VAL A 356 -25.40 30.52 17.12
CA VAL A 356 -26.70 30.21 16.50
C VAL A 356 -27.23 28.82 16.86
N LYS A 357 -26.33 27.84 17.05
CA LYS A 357 -26.64 26.42 17.36
C LYS A 357 -27.90 25.89 16.64
N LYS A 358 -27.77 25.62 15.35
CA LYS A 358 -28.85 25.13 14.48
C LYS A 358 -28.46 23.82 13.81
N VAL A 359 -29.37 22.84 13.74
CA VAL A 359 -29.14 21.60 12.99
C VAL A 359 -29.30 21.88 11.50
N VAL A 360 -28.31 21.49 10.71
CA VAL A 360 -28.25 21.76 9.28
C VAL A 360 -27.92 20.48 8.49
N SER A 361 -28.39 20.42 7.26
CA SER A 361 -27.94 19.48 6.24
C SER A 361 -26.72 20.09 5.53
N PHE A 362 -25.54 19.51 5.75
CA PHE A 362 -24.27 19.98 5.17
C PHE A 362 -23.99 19.25 3.86
N GLU A 363 -24.18 19.95 2.75
CA GLU A 363 -23.97 19.43 1.41
C GLU A 363 -22.60 19.81 0.87
N LEU A 364 -21.90 18.80 0.33
CA LEU A 364 -20.61 18.93 -0.33
C LEU A 364 -20.85 18.84 -1.84
N GLY A 365 -20.80 19.99 -2.51
CA GLY A 365 -20.96 20.07 -3.96
C GLY A 365 -19.62 20.09 -4.70
N GLU A 366 -19.70 20.09 -6.03
CA GLU A 366 -18.53 20.18 -6.91
C GLU A 366 -17.88 21.57 -6.88
N LEU A 367 -18.69 22.62 -6.73
CA LEU A 367 -18.24 24.02 -6.76
C LEU A 367 -18.06 24.65 -5.37
N GLY A 368 -18.50 23.97 -4.31
CA GLY A 368 -18.45 24.50 -2.95
C GLY A 368 -19.30 23.73 -1.96
N VAL A 369 -19.55 24.35 -0.80
CA VAL A 369 -20.36 23.80 0.29
C VAL A 369 -21.66 24.58 0.45
N ARG A 370 -22.71 23.88 0.90
CA ARG A 370 -23.98 24.50 1.31
C ARG A 370 -24.45 23.93 2.63
N CYS A 371 -25.05 24.77 3.46
CA CYS A 371 -25.76 24.35 4.65
C CYS A 371 -27.24 24.70 4.48
N ILE A 372 -28.11 23.70 4.57
CA ILE A 372 -29.54 23.86 4.34
C ILE A 372 -30.28 23.53 5.64
N ASP A 373 -31.29 24.34 5.97
CA ASP A 373 -32.22 24.00 7.04
C ASP A 373 -33.02 22.76 6.63
N PRO A 374 -32.92 21.62 7.34
CA PRO A 374 -33.61 20.40 6.95
C PRO A 374 -35.15 20.51 7.06
N ILE A 375 -35.67 21.54 7.74
CA ILE A 375 -37.11 21.76 7.93
C ILE A 375 -37.64 22.76 6.90
N SER A 376 -37.02 23.94 6.79
CA SER A 376 -37.50 24.98 5.86
C SER A 376 -36.93 24.85 4.44
N SER A 377 -35.94 23.99 4.23
CA SER A 377 -35.16 23.89 2.97
C SER A 377 -34.45 25.19 2.57
N GLU A 378 -34.32 26.13 3.49
CA GLU A 378 -33.64 27.41 3.28
C GLU A 378 -32.12 27.23 3.33
N ILE A 379 -31.40 27.91 2.44
CA ILE A 379 -29.93 27.91 2.43
C ILE A 379 -29.45 28.87 3.54
N ILE A 380 -28.85 28.29 4.58
CA ILE A 380 -28.30 29.03 5.72
C ILE A 380 -26.90 29.57 5.38
N LEU A 381 -26.10 28.78 4.67
CA LEU A 381 -24.74 29.15 4.23
C LEU A 381 -24.46 28.57 2.85
N LYS A 382 -23.71 29.30 2.03
CA LYS A 382 -23.20 28.81 0.75
C LYS A 382 -21.88 29.50 0.43
N HIS A 383 -20.83 28.71 0.25
CA HIS A 383 -19.50 29.21 -0.12
C HIS A 383 -18.90 28.30 -1.19
N SER A 384 -18.36 28.91 -2.23
CA SER A 384 -17.55 28.25 -3.25
C SER A 384 -16.18 27.86 -2.70
N TYR A 385 -15.52 26.86 -3.30
CA TYR A 385 -14.15 26.51 -2.88
C TYR A 385 -13.13 27.62 -3.17
N MET A 386 -13.48 28.61 -4.00
CA MET A 386 -12.65 29.79 -4.26
C MET A 386 -12.77 30.87 -3.16
N GLU A 387 -13.86 30.86 -2.39
CA GLU A 387 -14.07 31.73 -1.23
C GLU A 387 -13.51 31.10 0.05
N ILE A 388 -13.41 29.77 0.12
CA ILE A 388 -12.89 29.07 1.30
C ILE A 388 -11.35 29.09 1.28
N SER A 389 -10.74 29.60 2.34
CA SER A 389 -9.27 29.75 2.45
C SER A 389 -8.61 28.65 3.29
N ALA A 390 -9.34 28.05 4.23
CA ALA A 390 -8.85 26.97 5.08
C ALA A 390 -9.99 26.11 5.62
N CYS A 391 -9.71 24.86 5.98
CA CYS A 391 -10.61 24.01 6.76
C CYS A 391 -9.82 23.14 7.73
N GLY A 392 -10.38 22.82 8.88
CA GLY A 392 -9.70 22.02 9.89
C GLY A 392 -10.56 21.70 11.11
N SER A 393 -9.99 20.95 12.04
CA SER A 393 -10.54 20.67 13.35
C SER A 393 -9.50 20.95 14.43
N VAL A 394 -9.96 21.21 15.65
CA VAL A 394 -9.06 21.40 16.79
C VAL A 394 -8.62 20.03 17.30
N SER A 395 -7.32 19.85 17.47
CA SER A 395 -6.70 18.57 17.85
C SER A 395 -7.27 17.94 19.13
N THR A 396 -7.70 18.78 20.09
CA THR A 396 -8.30 18.37 21.36
C THR A 396 -9.82 18.19 21.30
N LEU A 397 -10.49 18.62 20.21
CA LEU A 397 -11.94 18.64 20.06
C LEU A 397 -12.36 18.10 18.68
N GLN A 398 -12.13 16.80 18.45
CA GLN A 398 -12.32 16.14 17.14
C GLN A 398 -13.78 16.12 16.64
N ASN A 399 -14.74 16.42 17.52
CA ASN A 399 -16.16 16.55 17.19
C ASN A 399 -16.51 17.93 16.61
N TYR A 400 -15.60 18.89 16.70
CA TYR A 400 -15.72 20.23 16.13
C TYR A 400 -14.88 20.32 14.87
N PHE A 401 -15.46 20.88 13.82
CA PHE A 401 -14.75 21.24 12.61
C PHE A 401 -15.17 22.62 12.16
N ALA A 402 -14.32 23.27 11.39
CA ALA A 402 -14.59 24.58 10.85
C ALA A 402 -13.96 24.76 9.47
N TYR A 403 -14.48 25.73 8.74
CA TYR A 403 -13.81 26.27 7.56
C TYR A 403 -13.84 27.80 7.61
N ILE A 404 -12.85 28.42 7.00
CA ILE A 404 -12.72 29.87 6.86
C ILE A 404 -13.09 30.24 5.44
N ALA A 405 -13.97 31.22 5.27
CA ALA A 405 -14.28 31.79 3.97
C ALA A 405 -14.11 33.31 3.98
N GLY A 406 -13.68 33.87 2.84
CA GLY A 406 -13.60 35.29 2.60
C GLY A 406 -14.97 35.93 2.36
N ASP A 407 -15.03 37.25 2.51
CA ASP A 407 -16.16 38.08 2.05
C ASP A 407 -16.32 38.05 0.52
N GLU A 408 -15.25 37.74 -0.21
CA GLU A 408 -15.21 37.44 -1.65
C GLU A 408 -14.28 36.23 -1.92
N TYR A 409 -13.87 36.03 -3.18
CA TYR A 409 -12.82 35.06 -3.54
C TYR A 409 -11.51 35.34 -2.81
N CYS A 410 -10.80 34.29 -2.40
CA CYS A 410 -9.61 34.38 -1.53
C CYS A 410 -8.50 35.31 -2.04
N ASN A 411 -8.43 35.56 -3.35
CA ASN A 411 -7.45 36.47 -3.96
C ASN A 411 -7.83 37.96 -3.85
N LEU A 412 -9.09 38.28 -3.58
CA LEU A 412 -9.64 39.63 -3.46
C LEU A 412 -10.14 39.95 -2.04
N ALA A 413 -10.50 38.91 -1.28
CA ALA A 413 -11.05 39.02 0.06
C ALA A 413 -10.11 39.77 1.03
N LYS A 414 -10.70 40.70 1.78
CA LYS A 414 -9.98 41.49 2.80
C LYS A 414 -10.34 41.05 4.22
N ASN A 415 -11.50 40.42 4.38
CA ASN A 415 -11.97 39.92 5.65
C ASN A 415 -12.38 38.45 5.52
N PHE A 416 -12.04 37.67 6.54
CA PHE A 416 -12.31 36.25 6.59
C PHE A 416 -13.15 35.92 7.83
N THR A 417 -14.05 34.96 7.66
CA THR A 417 -14.96 34.47 8.70
C THR A 417 -14.76 32.98 8.90
N CYS A 418 -14.58 32.54 10.14
CA CYS A 418 -14.49 31.12 10.50
C CYS A 418 -15.88 30.60 10.89
N TYR A 419 -16.39 29.61 10.16
CA TYR A 419 -17.68 28.97 10.39
C TYR A 419 -17.51 27.64 11.11
N ILE A 420 -18.14 27.50 12.28
CA ILE A 420 -17.89 26.41 13.23
C ILE A 420 -19.07 25.45 13.26
N PHE A 421 -18.76 24.16 13.20
CA PHE A 421 -19.73 23.07 13.20
C PHE A 421 -19.39 22.01 14.24
N PHE A 422 -20.41 21.29 14.68
CA PHE A 422 -20.31 20.18 15.60
C PHE A 422 -21.04 18.95 15.07
N THR A 423 -20.43 17.79 15.27
CA THR A 423 -21.07 16.49 15.04
C THR A 423 -20.74 15.53 16.18
N LYS A 424 -21.70 14.68 16.54
CA LYS A 424 -21.49 13.64 17.56
C LYS A 424 -20.53 12.55 17.08
N ASN A 425 -20.42 12.36 15.77
CA ASN A 425 -19.49 11.41 15.16
C ASN A 425 -18.32 12.17 14.51
N SER A 426 -17.13 12.03 15.09
CA SER A 426 -15.89 12.63 14.59
C SER A 426 -15.50 12.12 13.19
N ASP A 427 -15.95 10.94 12.78
CA ASP A 427 -15.75 10.43 11.41
C ASP A 427 -16.49 11.26 10.37
N ILE A 428 -17.66 11.81 10.72
CA ILE A 428 -18.42 12.73 9.85
C ILE A 428 -17.67 14.05 9.71
N ALA A 429 -17.11 14.58 10.80
CA ALA A 429 -16.28 15.80 10.76
C ALA A 429 -15.06 15.60 9.86
N TYR A 430 -14.37 14.47 10.03
CA TYR A 430 -13.22 14.12 9.21
C TYR A 430 -13.60 13.97 7.73
N THR A 431 -14.70 13.29 7.43
CA THR A 431 -15.21 13.12 6.05
C THR A 431 -15.48 14.47 5.40
N ILE A 432 -16.15 15.38 6.12
CA ILE A 432 -16.45 16.74 5.62
C ILE A 432 -15.15 17.51 5.34
N LEU A 433 -14.20 17.50 6.27
CA LEU A 433 -12.93 18.20 6.11
C LEU A 433 -12.09 17.65 4.95
N GLN A 434 -12.07 16.32 4.76
CA GLN A 434 -11.41 15.71 3.62
C GLN A 434 -12.06 16.10 2.30
N SER A 435 -13.40 16.14 2.25
CA SER A 435 -14.13 16.56 1.06
C SER A 435 -13.90 18.04 0.71
N ILE A 436 -13.86 18.94 1.71
CA ILE A 436 -13.51 20.35 1.49
C ILE A 436 -12.07 20.47 1.01
N GLY A 437 -11.13 19.73 1.63
CA GLY A 437 -9.73 19.67 1.20
C GLY A 437 -9.55 19.22 -0.25
N GLN A 438 -10.33 18.21 -0.68
CA GLN A 438 -10.39 17.79 -2.07
C GLN A 438 -10.97 18.87 -2.99
N GLY A 439 -11.97 19.62 -2.52
CA GLY A 439 -12.53 20.78 -3.23
C GLY A 439 -11.50 21.86 -3.55
N PHE A 440 -10.57 22.17 -2.63
CA PHE A 440 -9.45 23.08 -2.90
C PHE A 440 -8.57 22.60 -4.05
N HIS A 441 -8.27 21.30 -4.08
CA HIS A 441 -7.40 20.73 -5.12
C HIS A 441 -8.04 20.77 -6.51
N ARG A 442 -9.38 20.71 -6.57
CA ARG A 442 -10.15 20.80 -7.82
C ARG A 442 -10.24 22.22 -8.37
N THR A 443 -10.26 23.23 -7.49
CA THR A 443 -10.51 24.64 -7.87
C THR A 443 -9.24 25.51 -7.94
N HIS A 444 -8.10 25.05 -7.42
CA HIS A 444 -6.80 25.75 -7.55
C HIS A 444 -6.31 25.93 -9.01
N PHE A 445 -6.98 25.30 -9.99
CA PHE A 445 -6.67 25.33 -11.41
C PHE A 445 -7.85 25.78 -12.29
N ALA A 446 -8.92 26.31 -11.70
CA ALA A 446 -10.01 26.94 -12.44
C ALA A 446 -9.84 28.47 -12.40
N VAL A 447 -9.03 28.99 -13.32
CA VAL A 447 -9.15 30.35 -13.87
C VAL A 447 -9.21 30.21 -15.38
#